data_AF-A0A4P9YFP8-F1
#
_entry.id   AF-A0A4P9YFP8-F1
#
_cell.length_a   1.000
_cell.length_b   1.000
_cell.length_c   1.000
_cell.angle_alpha   90.00
_cell.angle_beta   90.00
_cell.angle_gamma   90.00
#
_symmetry.space_group_name_H-M   'P 1'
#
loop_
_entity.id
_entity.type
_entity.pdbx_description
1 polymer ?
#
loop_
_entity_poly.entity_id
_entity_poly.type
_entity_poly.pdbx_seq_one_letter_code
_entity_poly.pdbx_strand_id
1 'polypeptide(L)'
;MPGKIHAILCTGNLNHSNVKEYLKSLCSTFYLVKGEYDNIGLTNSYQLTPFSDHLESLRIKKIQMDVDIFVHGNAPLTIHESEDAISPGSVTGCNTTVPSFALLEIQKARPVVLYEYRLVGGELDVKKNELKLSLK
;
A
#
# COMPACT_ATOMS: atom_id res chain seq x y z
N MET A 1 -2.40 -13.28 -15.28
CA MET A 1 -3.33 -12.48 -16.12
C MET A 1 -2.64 -11.20 -16.58
N PRO A 2 -1.90 -11.22 -17.70
CA PRO A 2 -1.42 -9.98 -18.33
C PRO A 2 -2.62 -9.13 -18.77
N GLY A 3 -2.57 -7.82 -18.53
CA GLY A 3 -3.57 -6.86 -19.05
C GLY A 3 -4.80 -6.57 -18.19
N LYS A 4 -4.92 -7.12 -16.98
CA LYS A 4 -6.02 -6.78 -16.05
C LYS A 4 -5.66 -5.72 -14.99
N ILE A 5 -4.37 -5.54 -14.72
CA ILE A 5 -3.88 -4.58 -13.72
C ILE A 5 -3.29 -3.39 -14.48
N HIS A 6 -3.85 -2.20 -14.23
CA HIS A 6 -3.42 -0.96 -14.89
C HIS A 6 -2.13 -0.38 -14.32
N ALA A 7 -1.93 -0.52 -13.01
CA ALA A 7 -0.74 -0.07 -12.30
C ALA A 7 -0.50 -0.91 -11.05
N ILE A 8 0.77 -1.06 -10.68
CA ILE A 8 1.20 -1.65 -9.41
C ILE A 8 1.89 -0.55 -8.60
N LEU A 9 1.43 -0.34 -7.37
CA LEU A 9 2.04 0.53 -6.36
C LEU A 9 2.72 -0.35 -5.31
N CYS A 10 4.04 -0.29 -5.20
CA CYS A 10 4.82 -1.09 -4.26
C CYS A 10 5.49 -0.21 -3.21
N THR A 11 5.22 -0.51 -1.93
CA THR A 11 5.72 0.24 -0.77
C THR A 11 7.17 -0.09 -0.38
N GLY A 12 7.90 -0.85 -1.20
CA GLY A 12 9.32 -1.16 -1.00
C GLY A 12 9.57 -2.50 -0.29
N ASN A 13 10.82 -2.68 0.17
CA ASN A 13 11.32 -3.88 0.84
C ASN A 13 11.18 -5.14 -0.04
N LEU A 14 11.49 -5.02 -1.33
CA LEU A 14 11.45 -6.15 -2.26
C LEU A 14 12.59 -7.14 -2.01
N ASN A 15 13.70 -6.67 -1.41
CA ASN A 15 14.87 -7.43 -0.96
C ASN A 15 15.63 -8.22 -2.05
N HIS A 16 15.05 -8.45 -3.24
CA HIS A 16 15.63 -9.21 -4.35
C HIS A 16 15.21 -8.64 -5.71
N SER A 17 16.16 -8.59 -6.65
CA SER A 17 15.93 -8.16 -8.04
C SER A 17 14.86 -8.99 -8.75
N ASN A 18 14.80 -10.29 -8.48
CA ASN A 18 13.89 -11.23 -9.12
C ASN A 18 12.42 -10.89 -8.86
N VAL A 19 12.10 -10.40 -7.66
CA VAL A 19 10.72 -10.00 -7.30
C VAL A 19 10.32 -8.74 -8.07
N LYS A 20 11.24 -7.79 -8.22
CA LYS A 20 11.01 -6.58 -9.01
C LYS A 20 10.77 -6.91 -10.49
N GLU A 21 11.55 -7.82 -11.05
CA GLU A 21 11.38 -8.28 -12.44
C GLU A 21 10.04 -9.01 -12.62
N TYR A 22 9.68 -9.88 -11.68
CA TYR A 22 8.38 -10.53 -11.66
C TYR A 22 7.23 -9.51 -11.64
N LEU A 23 7.23 -8.52 -10.75
CA LEU A 23 6.17 -7.50 -10.69
C LEU A 23 6.08 -6.67 -11.98
N LYS A 24 7.22 -6.30 -12.58
CA LYS A 24 7.26 -5.62 -13.89
C LYS A 24 6.70 -6.48 -15.02
N SER A 25 6.82 -7.80 -14.94
CA SER A 25 6.24 -8.71 -15.93
C SER A 25 4.71 -8.77 -15.86
N LEU A 26 4.11 -8.48 -14.69
CA LEU A 26 2.66 -8.50 -14.48
C LEU A 26 1.97 -7.23 -15.00
N CYS A 27 2.65 -6.08 -14.93
CA CYS A 27 2.11 -4.79 -15.33
C CYS A 27 3.23 -3.88 -15.84
N SER A 28 3.00 -3.22 -16.98
CA SER A 28 3.95 -2.25 -17.55
C SER A 28 4.12 -1.01 -16.68
N THR A 29 3.10 -0.64 -15.93
CA THR A 29 3.09 0.53 -15.05
C THR A 29 3.40 0.10 -13.62
N PHE A 30 4.64 0.30 -13.19
CA PHE A 30 5.14 -0.16 -11.90
C PHE A 30 5.82 0.97 -11.15
N TYR A 31 5.24 1.40 -10.02
CA TYR A 31 5.79 2.40 -9.11
C TYR A 31 6.33 1.71 -7.87
N LEU A 32 7.59 1.99 -7.52
CA LEU A 32 8.29 1.42 -6.37
C LEU A 32 8.87 2.54 -5.53
N VAL A 33 8.48 2.60 -4.26
CA VAL A 33 9.17 3.40 -3.25
C VAL A 33 10.29 2.55 -2.62
N LYS A 34 11.42 3.17 -2.30
CA LYS A 34 12.53 2.50 -1.62
C LYS A 34 12.16 2.23 -0.17
N GLY A 35 12.20 0.98 0.26
CA GLY A 35 12.00 0.58 1.64
C GLY A 35 13.29 0.64 2.46
N GLU A 36 13.16 0.50 3.78
CA GLU A 36 14.28 0.52 4.74
C GLU A 36 15.33 -0.57 4.47
N TYR A 37 14.88 -1.76 4.03
CA TYR A 37 15.75 -2.91 3.78
C TYR A 37 16.28 -2.98 2.34
N ASP A 38 15.89 -2.04 1.48
CA ASP A 38 16.41 -1.96 0.12
C ASP A 38 17.81 -1.28 0.13
N ASN A 39 18.89 -2.05 0.32
CA ASN A 39 20.31 -1.69 0.08
C ASN A 39 20.75 -0.24 0.41
N ILE A 40 20.53 0.26 1.64
CA ILE A 40 20.92 1.60 2.16
C ILE A 40 19.92 2.72 1.82
N GLY A 41 19.08 3.08 2.80
CA GLY A 41 18.16 4.21 2.73
C GLY A 41 18.80 5.55 3.13
N LEU A 42 18.44 6.62 2.43
CA LEU A 42 18.75 8.00 2.80
C LEU A 42 17.44 8.78 2.80
N THR A 43 17.13 9.43 3.90
CA THR A 43 15.89 10.19 4.12
C THR A 43 16.21 11.47 4.88
N ASN A 44 15.45 12.54 4.66
CA ASN A 44 15.62 13.74 5.49
C ASN A 44 14.96 13.53 6.85
N SER A 45 15.43 14.21 7.90
CA SER A 45 14.84 14.06 9.25
C SER A 45 13.37 14.51 9.31
N TYR A 46 12.91 15.34 8.37
CA TYR A 46 11.48 15.69 8.22
C TYR A 46 10.59 14.53 7.76
N GLN A 47 11.14 13.50 7.12
CA GLN A 47 10.44 12.26 6.78
C GLN A 47 10.39 11.27 7.95
N LEU A 48 11.23 11.46 8.97
CA LEU A 48 11.14 10.74 10.24
C LEU A 48 10.07 11.43 11.08
N THR A 49 8.80 11.24 10.77
CA THR A 49 7.72 11.80 11.58
C THR A 49 7.72 11.16 12.98
N PRO A 50 8.03 11.90 14.06
CA PRO A 50 7.79 11.46 15.40
C PRO A 50 6.44 12.05 15.82
N PHE A 51 5.40 11.24 15.88
CA PHE A 51 4.18 11.66 16.55
C PHE A 51 3.83 10.66 17.62
N SER A 52 3.35 11.18 18.75
CA SER A 52 2.70 10.40 19.80
C SER A 52 1.48 9.64 19.28
N ASP A 53 0.97 9.98 18.08
CA ASP A 53 -0.16 9.34 17.41
C ASP A 53 0.17 8.97 15.95
N HIS A 54 -0.02 7.70 15.62
CA HIS A 54 0.18 7.15 14.29
C HIS A 54 -0.79 7.74 13.25
N LEU A 55 -2.07 7.97 13.61
CA LEU A 55 -3.09 8.43 12.67
C LEU A 55 -2.85 9.88 12.23
N GLU A 56 -2.48 10.75 13.18
CA GLU A 56 -2.12 12.14 12.87
C GLU A 56 -0.90 12.21 11.93
N SER A 57 0.07 11.29 12.08
CA SER A 57 1.21 11.19 11.15
C SER A 57 0.76 10.94 9.71
N LEU A 58 -0.18 10.00 9.52
CA LEU A 58 -0.73 9.66 8.20
C LEU A 58 -1.45 10.86 7.59
N ARG A 59 -2.28 11.54 8.39
CA ARG A 59 -3.04 12.72 7.96
C ARG A 59 -2.13 13.88 7.56
N ILE A 60 -1.14 14.21 8.39
CA ILE A 60 -0.16 15.27 8.09
C ILE A 60 0.59 14.94 6.81
N LYS A 61 0.98 13.67 6.63
CA LYS A 61 1.72 13.26 5.43
C LYS A 61 0.88 13.37 4.16
N LYS A 62 -0.38 12.94 4.21
CA LYS A 62 -1.36 13.13 3.13
C LYS A 62 -1.45 14.60 2.71
N ILE A 63 -1.62 15.50 3.68
CA ILE A 63 -1.72 16.95 3.45
C ILE A 63 -0.42 17.48 2.83
N GLN A 64 0.73 17.10 3.38
CA GLN A 64 2.04 17.54 2.88
C GLN A 64 2.27 17.12 1.42
N MET A 65 1.80 15.93 1.05
CA MET A 65 1.94 15.39 -0.31
C MET A 65 0.84 15.86 -1.27
N ASP A 66 -0.19 16.55 -0.75
CA ASP A 66 -1.38 16.99 -1.49
C ASP A 66 -2.06 15.86 -2.29
N VAL A 67 -2.29 14.72 -1.63
CA VAL A 67 -2.92 13.54 -2.25
C VAL A 67 -4.30 13.26 -1.65
N ASP A 68 -5.18 12.65 -2.44
CA ASP A 68 -6.50 12.22 -1.96
C ASP A 68 -6.46 10.93 -1.14
N ILE A 69 -5.56 10.01 -1.50
CA ILE A 69 -5.36 8.72 -0.83
C ILE A 69 -3.89 8.57 -0.51
N PHE A 70 -3.56 8.31 0.76
CA PHE A 70 -2.19 8.06 1.18
C PHE A 70 -1.94 6.56 1.36
N VAL A 71 -1.07 5.98 0.52
CA VAL A 71 -0.67 4.57 0.64
C VAL A 71 0.67 4.47 1.36
N HIS A 72 0.74 3.66 2.42
CA HIS A 72 1.96 3.45 3.20
C HIS A 72 2.23 1.96 3.45
N GLY A 73 3.47 1.62 3.82
CA GLY A 73 3.89 0.26 4.15
C GLY A 73 4.25 0.09 5.62
N ASN A 74 4.91 -1.05 5.93
CA ASN A 74 5.38 -1.41 7.27
C ASN A 74 4.28 -1.47 8.35
N ALA A 75 3.07 -1.84 7.95
CA ALA A 75 1.92 -2.07 8.83
C ALA A 75 1.10 -3.24 8.28
N PRO A 76 0.27 -3.92 9.09
CA PRO A 76 -0.73 -4.87 8.59
C PRO A 76 -1.66 -4.24 7.55
N LEU A 77 -2.38 -5.07 6.79
CA LEU A 77 -3.39 -4.57 5.86
C LEU A 77 -4.52 -3.90 6.65
N THR A 78 -4.63 -2.58 6.51
CA THR A 78 -5.54 -1.72 7.28
C THR A 78 -6.05 -0.56 6.41
N ILE A 79 -7.30 -0.18 6.64
CA ILE A 79 -7.96 0.97 6.00
C ILE A 79 -8.23 2.00 7.09
N HIS A 80 -7.63 3.17 6.96
CA HIS A 80 -7.83 4.32 7.84
C HIS A 80 -8.77 5.31 7.13
N GLU A 81 -10.07 5.03 7.17
CA GLU A 81 -11.07 5.81 6.41
C GLU A 81 -11.11 7.29 6.80
N SER A 82 -10.95 7.62 8.09
CA SER A 82 -10.94 9.01 8.57
C SER A 82 -9.72 9.81 8.09
N GLU A 83 -8.60 9.13 7.81
CA GLU A 83 -7.36 9.73 7.34
C GLU A 83 -7.17 9.58 5.83
N ASP A 84 -8.10 8.89 5.14
CA ASP A 84 -7.98 8.45 3.75
C ASP A 84 -6.64 7.74 3.46
N ALA A 85 -6.18 6.91 4.41
CA ALA A 85 -4.91 6.20 4.32
C ALA A 85 -5.11 4.68 4.25
N ILE A 86 -4.25 4.01 3.49
CA ILE A 86 -4.33 2.56 3.25
C ILE A 86 -2.93 1.94 3.43
N SER A 87 -2.87 0.88 4.22
CA SER A 87 -1.75 -0.06 4.22
C SER A 87 -2.16 -1.32 3.49
N PRO A 88 -1.43 -1.77 2.45
CA PRO A 88 -1.72 -3.01 1.75
C PRO A 88 -1.25 -4.25 2.53
N GLY A 89 -0.53 -4.07 3.64
CA GLY A 89 0.11 -5.18 4.35
C GLY A 89 1.42 -5.62 3.71
N SER A 90 1.82 -6.85 4.02
CA SER A 90 3.03 -7.47 3.53
C SER A 90 2.68 -8.70 2.69
N VAL A 91 3.04 -8.71 1.40
CA VAL A 91 2.72 -9.82 0.48
C VAL A 91 3.26 -11.16 0.98
N THR A 92 4.35 -11.13 1.73
CA THR A 92 5.00 -12.31 2.33
C THR A 92 4.62 -12.54 3.79
N GLY A 93 3.88 -11.61 4.41
CA GLY A 93 3.57 -11.64 5.85
C GLY A 93 4.74 -11.25 6.76
N CYS A 94 5.88 -10.83 6.20
CA CYS A 94 7.02 -10.35 6.97
C CYS A 94 6.58 -9.16 7.86
N ASN A 95 6.90 -9.22 9.15
CA ASN A 95 6.55 -8.26 10.20
C ASN A 95 5.04 -8.10 10.53
N THR A 96 4.12 -8.58 9.70
CA THR A 96 2.66 -8.44 9.90
C THR A 96 1.98 -9.76 10.26
N THR A 97 2.69 -10.89 10.23
CA THR A 97 2.26 -12.28 10.48
C THR A 97 1.28 -12.90 9.48
N VAL A 98 0.42 -12.11 8.84
CA VAL A 98 -0.51 -12.56 7.79
C VAL A 98 -0.10 -12.00 6.42
N PRO A 99 0.25 -12.86 5.43
CA PRO A 99 0.49 -12.44 4.06
C PRO A 99 -0.73 -11.75 3.47
N SER A 100 -0.54 -10.57 2.90
CA SER A 100 -1.64 -9.73 2.44
C SER A 100 -1.24 -8.73 1.36
N PHE A 101 -2.20 -8.37 0.53
CA PHE A 101 -2.10 -7.26 -0.43
C PHE A 101 -3.50 -6.69 -0.69
N ALA A 102 -3.57 -5.50 -1.29
CA ALA A 102 -4.83 -4.88 -1.65
C ALA A 102 -4.92 -4.61 -3.15
N LEU A 103 -6.12 -4.75 -3.72
CA LEU A 103 -6.44 -4.33 -5.07
C LEU A 103 -7.40 -3.15 -5.01
N LEU A 104 -7.01 -2.03 -5.61
CA LEU A 104 -7.84 -0.84 -5.70
C LEU A 104 -8.48 -0.77 -7.08
N GLU A 105 -9.81 -0.72 -7.11
CA GLU A 105 -10.60 -0.50 -8.31
C GLU A 105 -11.11 0.94 -8.29
N ILE A 106 -10.50 1.78 -9.13
CA ILE A 106 -10.88 3.18 -9.32
C ILE A 106 -11.64 3.27 -10.64
N GLN A 107 -12.92 3.64 -10.56
CA GLN A 107 -13.73 3.94 -11.73
C GLN A 107 -13.87 5.46 -11.91
N LYS A 108 -14.33 5.91 -13.09
CA LYS A 108 -14.58 7.34 -13.36
C LYS A 108 -15.64 7.94 -12.42
N ALA A 109 -16.52 7.11 -11.87
CA ALA A 109 -17.52 7.47 -10.87
C ALA A 109 -17.24 6.71 -9.56
N ARG A 110 -17.61 7.31 -8.42
CA ARG A 110 -17.54 6.70 -7.08
C ARG A 110 -18.56 5.55 -6.97
N PRO A 111 -18.34 4.55 -6.09
CA PRO A 111 -17.31 4.47 -5.05
C PRO A 111 -15.96 3.90 -5.54
N VAL A 112 -14.89 4.24 -4.82
CA VAL A 112 -13.61 3.53 -4.94
C VAL A 112 -13.75 2.20 -4.19
N VAL A 113 -13.39 1.09 -4.82
CA VAL A 113 -13.52 -0.24 -4.21
C VAL A 113 -12.14 -0.78 -3.87
N LEU A 114 -11.99 -1.27 -2.64
CA LEU A 114 -10.78 -1.95 -2.18
C LEU A 114 -11.08 -3.42 -1.90
N TYR A 115 -10.34 -4.30 -2.55
CA TYR A 115 -10.33 -5.73 -2.23
C TYR A 115 -9.11 -6.03 -1.35
N GLU A 116 -9.37 -6.49 -0.13
CA GLU A 116 -8.36 -6.99 0.80
C GLU A 116 -8.13 -8.47 0.52
N TYR A 117 -6.90 -8.88 0.24
CA TYR A 117 -6.52 -10.28 0.10
C TYR A 117 -5.63 -10.66 1.28
N ARG A 118 -6.00 -11.71 2.00
CA ARG A 118 -5.24 -12.26 3.13
C ARG A 118 -5.06 -13.77 2.98
N LEU A 119 -3.89 -14.29 3.32
CA LEU A 119 -3.66 -15.74 3.39
C LEU A 119 -3.79 -16.21 4.84
N VAL A 120 -4.89 -16.86 5.18
CA VAL A 120 -5.20 -17.32 6.55
C VAL A 120 -5.35 -18.84 6.54
N GLY A 121 -4.55 -19.54 7.34
CA GLY A 121 -4.61 -21.01 7.40
C GLY A 121 -4.28 -21.74 6.10
N GLY A 122 -3.58 -21.08 5.17
CA GLY A 122 -3.29 -21.61 3.83
C GLY A 122 -4.37 -21.35 2.79
N GLU A 123 -5.49 -20.74 3.19
CA GLU A 123 -6.58 -20.36 2.30
C GLU A 123 -6.61 -18.85 2.06
N LEU A 124 -7.08 -18.46 0.87
CA LEU A 124 -7.18 -17.06 0.47
C LEU A 124 -8.53 -16.50 0.96
N ASP A 125 -8.47 -15.60 1.92
CA ASP A 125 -9.60 -14.80 2.37
C ASP A 125 -9.64 -13.48 1.58
N VAL A 126 -10.81 -13.16 1.03
CA VAL A 126 -11.01 -11.98 0.17
C VAL A 126 -12.19 -11.15 0.67
N LYS A 127 -11.93 -9.89 1.00
CA LYS A 127 -12.95 -8.96 1.48
C LYS A 127 -13.05 -7.75 0.56
N LYS A 128 -14.28 -7.41 0.13
CA LYS A 128 -14.58 -6.22 -0.67
C LYS A 128 -15.06 -5.08 0.25
N ASN A 129 -14.50 -3.89 0.08
CA ASN A 129 -14.91 -2.68 0.80
C ASN A 129 -15.15 -1.55 -0.20
N GLU A 130 -16.25 -0.83 -0.03
CA GLU A 130 -16.52 0.40 -0.76
C GLU A 130 -16.07 1.57 0.10
N LEU A 131 -15.01 2.25 -0.33
CA LEU A 131 -14.37 3.29 0.45
C LEU A 131 -15.14 4.60 0.32
N LYS A 132 -15.48 5.20 1.46
CA LYS A 132 -16.10 6.54 1.54
C LYS A 132 -15.03 7.62 1.71
N LEU A 133 -14.18 7.76 0.69
CA LEU A 133 -13.05 8.67 0.75
C LEU A 133 -13.44 10.11 0.48
N SER A 134 -12.80 11.03 1.20
CA SER A 134 -12.93 12.46 0.99
C SER A 134 -11.97 12.92 -0.11
N LEU A 135 -12.21 12.46 -1.35
CA LEU A 135 -11.43 12.88 -2.53
C LEU A 135 -11.82 14.32 -2.91
N LYS A 136 -10.83 15.15 -3.25
CA LYS A 136 -10.99 16.54 -3.72
C LYS A 136 -11.61 16.63 -5.11
#